data_AF-A0A3A8JUA1-F1
#
_entry.id   AF-A0A3A8JUA1-F1
#
_cell.length_a   1.000
_cell.length_b   1.000
_cell.length_c   1.000
_cell.angle_alpha   90.00
_cell.angle_beta   90.00
_cell.angle_gamma   90.00
#
_symmetry.space_group_name_H-M   'P 1'
#
loop_
_entity.id
_entity.type
_entity.pdbx_description
1 polymer ?
#
loop_
_entity_poly.entity_id
_entity_poly.type
_entity_poly.pdbx_seq_one_letter_code
_entity_poly.pdbx_strand_id
1 'polypeptide(L)'
;GGEDHGSALPLGVELRIRYRVGRGQGGNRAALRLMAMASPHPCVETTFNPLPLYGGTDPEAPTLARVRGPATVGAMDRAVSLSDVRALTLVYDGVHRANVFRDGVRKRSLTVVVAGPEGAALGRADMEALYAHLAARVAPGVELRLNNRTRVEVRARLLLRVVKGADPVVVLQETRLRLGVDRDPEREPGLLDPDRVELGADLQLSDVYGALAGIKGLRSVVVQGLHRAGTRPSLAERIAVAPGELLGWAPPSGESDGVALFYEEAQDL
;
A
#
# COMPACT_ATOMS: atom_id res chain seq x y z
N GLY A 1 -14.66 43.87 -0.51
CA GLY A 1 -13.87 43.09 -1.47
C GLY A 1 -12.70 42.53 -0.72
N GLY A 2 -12.35 41.27 -0.97
CA GLY A 2 -11.64 40.36 -0.06
C GLY A 2 -10.29 40.83 0.51
N GLU A 3 -10.15 40.68 1.82
CA GLU A 3 -8.89 40.71 2.59
C GLU A 3 -8.59 39.35 3.26
N ASP A 4 -9.20 38.25 2.79
CA ASP A 4 -9.08 36.91 3.42
C ASP A 4 -8.03 35.99 2.75
N HIS A 5 -7.07 36.56 2.04
CA HIS A 5 -5.94 35.81 1.49
C HIS A 5 -4.66 36.44 2.01
N GLY A 6 -3.82 35.65 2.70
CA GLY A 6 -2.66 36.11 3.46
C GLY A 6 -1.85 37.19 2.75
N SER A 7 -1.47 38.22 3.49
CA SER A 7 -0.80 39.40 2.96
C SER A 7 0.49 39.03 2.23
N ALA A 8 0.64 39.50 0.98
CA ALA A 8 1.91 39.42 0.29
C ALA A 8 3.00 40.14 1.09
N LEU A 9 4.19 39.54 1.16
CA LEU A 9 5.33 40.16 1.83
C LEU A 9 5.73 41.43 1.08
N PRO A 10 6.06 42.54 1.77
CA PRO A 10 6.54 43.74 1.13
C PRO A 10 7.81 43.48 0.30
N LEU A 11 7.96 44.19 -0.82
CA LEU A 11 9.15 44.11 -1.66
C LEU A 11 10.39 44.58 -0.90
N GLY A 12 11.50 43.85 -1.02
CA GLY A 12 12.79 44.22 -0.43
C GLY A 12 13.02 43.76 1.02
N VAL A 13 12.13 42.95 1.59
CA VAL A 13 12.30 42.41 2.94
C VAL A 13 13.25 41.20 2.93
N GLU A 14 14.23 41.19 3.84
CA GLU A 14 15.10 40.03 4.08
C GLU A 14 14.31 38.94 4.84
N LEU A 15 14.24 37.74 4.27
CA LEU A 15 13.59 36.58 4.89
C LEU A 15 14.64 35.59 5.38
N ARG A 16 14.66 35.35 6.69
CA ARG A 16 15.46 34.27 7.30
C ARG A 16 14.54 33.15 7.75
N ILE A 17 14.61 32.01 7.08
CA ILE A 17 13.83 30.82 7.41
C ILE A 17 14.75 29.80 8.08
N ARG A 18 14.33 29.28 9.24
CA ARG A 18 14.97 28.13 9.88
C ARG A 18 13.97 26.99 9.91
N TYR A 19 14.30 25.91 9.23
CA TYR A 19 13.52 24.68 9.24
C TYR A 19 14.41 23.49 9.57
N ARG A 20 13.79 22.38 9.98
CA ARG A 20 14.49 21.12 10.26
C ARG A 20 14.32 20.18 9.08
N VAL A 21 15.39 19.50 8.69
CA VAL A 21 15.36 18.46 7.67
C VAL A 21 15.37 17.11 8.37
N GLY A 22 14.30 16.34 8.19
CA GLY A 22 14.19 14.97 8.70
C GLY A 22 15.04 13.99 7.89
N ARG A 23 15.27 12.79 8.44
CA ARG A 23 15.99 11.69 7.77
C ARG A 23 15.07 10.59 7.22
N GLY A 24 13.78 10.89 7.07
CA GLY A 24 12.76 9.90 6.71
C GLY A 24 12.73 8.73 7.69
N GLN A 25 12.43 7.53 7.19
CA GLN A 25 12.39 6.31 8.00
C GLN A 25 13.74 6.00 8.66
N GLY A 26 14.85 6.39 8.02
CA GLY A 26 16.20 6.22 8.56
C GLY A 26 16.45 6.95 9.88
N GLY A 27 15.58 7.89 10.26
CA GLY A 27 15.57 8.57 11.56
C GLY A 27 14.86 7.80 12.70
N ASN A 28 14.05 6.79 12.38
CA ASN A 28 13.35 6.00 13.39
C ASN A 28 14.34 5.12 14.15
N ARG A 29 14.17 5.00 15.48
CA ARG A 29 15.09 4.27 16.37
C ARG A 29 14.29 3.57 17.47
N ALA A 30 14.68 2.34 17.81
CA ALA A 30 14.14 1.67 18.99
C ALA A 30 14.52 2.43 20.28
N ALA A 31 13.83 2.13 21.38
CA ALA A 31 14.21 2.62 22.70
C ALA A 31 15.68 2.26 23.02
N LEU A 32 16.33 3.11 23.80
CA LEU A 32 17.69 2.95 24.33
C LEU A 32 18.79 2.89 23.25
N ARG A 33 18.59 3.52 22.08
CA ARG A 33 19.55 3.52 20.96
C ARG A 33 20.25 4.85 20.73
N LEU A 34 19.72 5.96 21.24
CA LEU A 34 20.37 7.28 21.15
C LEU A 34 21.37 7.50 22.28
N MET A 35 22.57 6.94 22.12
CA MET A 35 23.61 6.95 23.16
C MET A 35 24.46 8.22 23.20
N ALA A 36 24.21 9.19 22.30
CA ALA A 36 25.03 10.37 22.15
C ALA A 36 24.18 11.65 22.02
N MET A 37 24.65 12.73 22.62
CA MET A 37 24.06 14.06 22.47
C MET A 37 24.67 14.80 21.29
N ALA A 38 23.86 15.62 20.62
CA ALA A 38 24.34 16.51 19.56
C ALA A 38 25.32 17.57 20.09
N SER A 39 25.09 18.05 21.32
CA SER A 39 26.00 18.94 22.04
C SER A 39 26.33 18.32 23.39
N PRO A 40 27.60 17.99 23.68
CA PRO A 40 27.99 17.40 24.95
C PRO A 40 27.79 18.41 26.10
N HIS A 41 27.35 17.93 27.26
CA HIS A 41 27.18 18.73 28.48
C HIS A 41 27.97 18.07 29.63
N PRO A 42 28.84 18.81 30.35
CA PRO A 42 29.77 18.22 31.32
C PRO A 42 29.10 17.55 32.52
N CYS A 43 27.86 17.93 32.84
CA CYS A 43 27.10 17.33 33.95
C CYS A 43 26.19 16.16 33.54
N VAL A 44 26.32 15.63 32.31
CA VAL A 44 25.51 14.50 31.83
C VAL A 44 26.40 13.30 31.61
N GLU A 45 26.18 12.23 32.39
CA GLU A 45 26.99 11.00 32.32
C GLU A 45 26.53 10.08 31.18
N THR A 46 25.22 9.92 31.00
CA THR A 46 24.65 9.09 29.94
C THR A 46 23.44 9.75 29.31
N THR A 47 23.15 9.37 28.07
CA THR A 47 21.96 9.82 27.35
C THR A 47 21.38 8.63 26.60
N PHE A 48 20.07 8.49 26.64
CA PHE A 48 19.33 7.50 25.86
C PHE A 48 17.91 7.98 25.62
N ASN A 49 17.28 7.48 24.56
CA ASN A 49 15.85 7.68 24.34
C ASN A 49 15.05 6.61 25.12
N PRO A 50 14.23 6.95 26.13
CA PRO A 50 13.49 5.95 26.91
C PRO A 50 12.39 5.27 26.08
N LEU A 51 11.88 5.96 25.07
CA LEU A 51 10.85 5.48 24.14
C LEU A 51 11.43 5.39 22.72
N PRO A 52 10.88 4.52 21.85
CA PRO A 52 11.24 4.51 20.45
C PRO A 52 10.94 5.88 19.80
N LEU A 53 11.82 6.30 18.90
CA LEU A 53 11.58 7.41 18.00
C LEU A 53 10.87 6.89 16.76
N TYR A 54 9.71 7.47 16.46
CA TYR A 54 8.83 7.13 15.36
C TYR A 54 8.38 8.40 14.62
N GLY A 55 7.69 8.23 13.48
CA GLY A 55 7.13 9.33 12.68
C GLY A 55 8.04 9.83 11.56
N GLY A 56 9.24 9.25 11.40
CA GLY A 56 10.02 9.43 10.18
C GLY A 56 9.41 8.63 9.03
N THR A 57 9.03 9.34 7.96
CA THR A 57 8.50 8.76 6.71
C THR A 57 9.36 9.24 5.55
N ASP A 58 9.70 8.35 4.63
CA ASP A 58 10.48 8.71 3.45
C ASP A 58 9.67 9.60 2.50
N PRO A 59 10.34 10.41 1.66
CA PRO A 59 9.65 11.19 0.65
C PRO A 59 8.72 10.32 -0.20
N GLU A 60 7.56 10.85 -0.53
CA GLU A 60 6.58 10.15 -1.35
C GLU A 60 7.17 9.74 -2.71
N ALA A 61 6.89 8.50 -3.12
CA ALA A 61 7.34 8.00 -4.42
C ALA A 61 6.71 8.81 -5.57
N PRO A 62 7.45 9.11 -6.67
CA PRO A 62 6.93 9.90 -7.79
C PRO A 62 5.67 9.33 -8.46
N THR A 63 5.45 8.02 -8.36
CA THR A 63 4.23 7.36 -8.85
C THR A 63 3.01 7.73 -8.01
N LEU A 64 3.14 7.70 -6.68
CA LEU A 64 2.09 8.15 -5.76
C LEU A 64 1.85 9.65 -5.88
N ALA A 65 2.91 10.45 -5.98
CA ALA A 65 2.81 11.91 -6.15
C ALA A 65 2.03 12.30 -7.42
N ARG A 66 2.14 11.53 -8.51
CA ARG A 66 1.35 11.74 -9.74
C ARG A 66 -0.14 11.46 -9.55
N VAL A 67 -0.50 10.53 -8.67
CA VAL A 67 -1.89 10.25 -8.30
C VAL A 67 -2.42 11.34 -7.35
N ARG A 68 -1.61 11.78 -6.38
CA ARG A 68 -2.01 12.73 -5.34
C ARG A 68 -1.99 14.20 -5.77
N GLY A 69 -1.07 14.61 -6.64
CA GLY A 69 -0.93 16.02 -7.06
C GLY A 69 -2.21 16.63 -7.65
N PRO A 70 -2.91 15.95 -8.59
CA PRO A 70 -4.18 16.43 -9.12
C PRO A 70 -5.31 16.45 -8.07
N ALA A 71 -5.29 15.52 -7.11
CA ALA A 71 -6.30 15.41 -6.05
C ALA A 71 -6.36 16.65 -5.16
N THR A 72 -5.21 17.28 -4.87
CA THR A 72 -5.13 18.52 -4.06
C THR A 72 -5.72 19.75 -4.74
N VAL A 73 -5.81 19.78 -6.07
CA VAL A 73 -6.37 20.92 -6.83
C VAL A 73 -7.86 20.69 -7.14
N GLY A 74 -8.28 19.44 -7.34
CA GLY A 74 -9.66 19.09 -7.67
C GLY A 74 -10.64 19.23 -6.50
N ALA A 75 -10.25 18.81 -5.29
CA ALA A 75 -11.03 19.06 -4.09
C ALA A 75 -10.68 20.47 -3.57
N MET A 76 -11.48 21.49 -3.93
CA MET A 76 -11.31 22.89 -3.51
C MET A 76 -11.56 23.08 -1.99
N ASP A 77 -10.85 22.31 -1.16
CA ASP A 77 -10.99 22.14 0.30
C ASP A 77 -12.39 21.67 0.76
N ARG A 78 -13.24 21.21 -0.17
CA ARG A 78 -14.55 20.61 0.11
C ARG A 78 -14.78 19.36 -0.74
N ALA A 79 -15.21 18.28 -0.10
CA ALA A 79 -15.58 17.02 -0.76
C ALA A 79 -17.09 16.92 -0.97
N VAL A 80 -17.53 16.91 -2.24
CA VAL A 80 -18.96 16.86 -2.62
C VAL A 80 -19.31 15.55 -3.32
N SER A 81 -18.31 14.90 -3.94
CA SER A 81 -18.43 13.61 -4.60
C SER A 81 -17.64 12.49 -3.91
N LEU A 82 -17.89 11.22 -4.29
CA LEU A 82 -17.11 10.08 -3.79
C LEU A 82 -15.64 10.17 -4.22
N SER A 83 -15.40 10.64 -5.45
CA SER A 83 -14.06 10.87 -5.96
C SER A 83 -13.32 11.94 -5.16
N ASP A 84 -14.00 13.02 -4.73
CA ASP A 84 -13.36 14.05 -3.91
C ASP A 84 -12.98 13.51 -2.53
N VAL A 85 -13.87 12.74 -1.90
CA VAL A 85 -13.57 12.10 -0.61
C VAL A 85 -12.40 11.13 -0.77
N ARG A 86 -12.37 10.31 -1.83
CA ARG A 86 -11.24 9.41 -2.11
C ARG A 86 -9.95 10.19 -2.32
N ALA A 87 -10.00 11.25 -3.11
CA ALA A 87 -8.88 12.13 -3.39
C ALA A 87 -8.30 12.75 -2.11
N LEU A 88 -9.14 13.36 -1.26
CA LEU A 88 -8.72 13.89 0.04
C LEU A 88 -8.16 12.81 0.96
N THR A 89 -8.78 11.63 0.97
CA THR A 89 -8.31 10.49 1.76
C THR A 89 -6.93 10.04 1.32
N LEU A 90 -6.67 9.97 0.00
CA LEU A 90 -5.38 9.58 -0.54
C LEU A 90 -4.28 10.62 -0.27
N VAL A 91 -4.61 11.90 -0.17
CA VAL A 91 -3.66 12.98 0.14
C VAL A 91 -3.19 12.93 1.60
N TYR A 92 -3.95 12.30 2.49
CA TYR A 92 -3.58 12.18 3.89
C TYR A 92 -2.33 11.31 4.07
N ASP A 93 -1.39 11.80 4.88
CA ASP A 93 -0.13 11.09 5.12
C ASP A 93 -0.37 9.73 5.79
N GLY A 94 0.35 8.70 5.35
CA GLY A 94 0.15 7.33 5.80
C GLY A 94 -1.00 6.57 5.12
N VAL A 95 -1.79 7.16 4.22
CA VAL A 95 -2.78 6.42 3.40
C VAL A 95 -2.25 6.16 2.00
N HIS A 96 -1.99 4.90 1.65
CA HIS A 96 -1.53 4.52 0.30
C HIS A 96 -2.65 4.00 -0.61
N ARG A 97 -3.73 3.48 -0.02
CA ARG A 97 -4.91 3.00 -0.73
C ARG A 97 -6.18 3.47 -0.04
N ALA A 98 -7.16 3.85 -0.85
CA ALA A 98 -8.47 4.23 -0.37
C ALA A 98 -9.56 3.75 -1.32
N ASN A 99 -10.65 3.25 -0.78
CA ASN A 99 -11.89 3.01 -1.49
C ASN A 99 -13.04 3.72 -0.78
N VAL A 100 -13.91 4.37 -1.54
CA VAL A 100 -15.02 5.16 -1.00
C VAL A 100 -16.30 4.80 -1.72
N PHE A 101 -17.31 4.41 -0.96
CA PHE A 101 -18.60 4.00 -1.49
C PHE A 101 -19.74 4.44 -0.57
N ARG A 102 -20.94 4.57 -1.14
CA ARG A 102 -22.15 4.91 -0.39
C ARG A 102 -22.71 3.66 0.26
N ASP A 103 -23.30 3.84 1.44
CA ASP A 103 -24.21 2.84 1.99
C ASP A 103 -25.43 2.71 1.06
N GLY A 104 -25.80 1.48 0.72
CA GLY A 104 -26.92 1.20 -0.19
C GLY A 104 -28.29 1.57 0.39
N VAL A 105 -28.40 1.63 1.71
CA VAL A 105 -29.64 1.98 2.44
C VAL A 105 -29.63 3.45 2.84
N ARG A 106 -28.50 3.93 3.37
CA ARG A 106 -28.36 5.32 3.82
C ARG A 106 -27.62 6.16 2.79
N LYS A 107 -28.35 6.81 1.87
CA LYS A 107 -27.77 7.59 0.75
C LYS A 107 -26.81 8.73 1.18
N ARG A 108 -26.91 9.19 2.43
CA ARG A 108 -26.04 10.22 3.04
C ARG A 108 -24.93 9.64 3.92
N SER A 109 -24.75 8.32 3.96
CA SER A 109 -23.65 7.68 4.69
C SER A 109 -22.59 7.18 3.71
N LEU A 110 -21.34 7.59 3.94
CA LEU A 110 -20.18 7.23 3.15
C LEU A 110 -19.29 6.31 3.98
N THR A 111 -18.90 5.18 3.38
CA THR A 111 -17.85 4.33 3.95
C THR A 111 -16.55 4.58 3.21
N VAL A 112 -15.53 4.91 3.97
CA VAL A 112 -14.15 5.09 3.52
C VAL A 112 -13.34 3.93 4.09
N VAL A 113 -12.71 3.15 3.23
CA VAL A 113 -11.79 2.08 3.62
C VAL A 113 -10.39 2.48 3.20
N VAL A 114 -9.43 2.35 4.12
CA VAL A 114 -8.04 2.74 3.87
C VAL A 114 -7.06 1.61 4.17
N ALA A 115 -5.92 1.66 3.47
CA ALA A 115 -4.72 0.91 3.81
C ALA A 115 -3.50 1.83 3.71
N GLY A 116 -2.53 1.58 4.59
CA GLY A 116 -1.26 2.29 4.63
C GLY A 116 -0.20 1.66 3.73
N PRO A 117 1.06 2.07 3.89
CA PRO A 117 2.20 1.51 3.16
C PRO A 117 2.23 -0.01 3.25
N GLU A 118 2.57 -0.68 2.16
CA GLU A 118 2.62 -2.14 2.10
C GLU A 118 1.31 -2.84 2.54
N GLY A 119 0.17 -2.15 2.38
CA GLY A 119 -1.14 -2.67 2.78
C GLY A 119 -1.34 -2.75 4.29
N ALA A 120 -0.50 -2.07 5.07
CA ALA A 120 -0.57 -2.04 6.53
C ALA A 120 -1.86 -1.39 7.04
N ALA A 121 -2.22 -1.75 8.28
CA ALA A 121 -3.36 -1.14 8.95
C ALA A 121 -2.93 0.22 9.48
N LEU A 122 -3.73 1.25 9.28
CA LEU A 122 -3.51 2.50 10.01
C LEU A 122 -3.73 2.30 11.51
N GLY A 123 -2.90 2.95 12.32
CA GLY A 123 -3.06 2.95 13.78
C GLY A 123 -4.32 3.70 14.20
N ARG A 124 -4.77 3.47 15.44
CA ARG A 124 -5.99 4.12 15.96
C ARG A 124 -5.89 5.65 15.93
N ALA A 125 -4.76 6.22 16.33
CA ALA A 125 -4.56 7.67 16.33
C ALA A 125 -4.60 8.26 14.91
N ASP A 126 -3.99 7.58 13.93
CA ASP A 126 -4.00 8.00 12.52
C ASP A 126 -5.41 7.95 11.93
N MET A 127 -6.18 6.92 12.29
CA MET A 127 -7.59 6.79 11.89
C MET A 127 -8.46 7.89 12.49
N GLU A 128 -8.27 8.23 13.77
CA GLU A 128 -8.99 9.34 14.43
C GLU A 128 -8.64 10.70 13.79
N ALA A 129 -7.36 10.92 13.48
CA ALA A 129 -6.89 12.14 12.82
C ALA A 129 -7.36 12.25 11.36
N LEU A 130 -7.35 11.14 10.60
CA LEU A 130 -7.91 11.07 9.26
C LEU A 130 -9.43 11.32 9.27
N TYR A 131 -10.15 10.75 10.24
CA TYR A 131 -11.57 11.02 10.39
C TYR A 131 -11.83 12.51 10.61
N ALA A 132 -11.10 13.15 11.54
CA ALA A 132 -11.23 14.59 11.79
C ALA A 132 -10.88 15.43 10.54
N HIS A 133 -9.84 15.03 9.79
CA HIS A 133 -9.44 15.68 8.54
C HIS A 133 -10.55 15.65 7.49
N LEU A 134 -11.20 14.50 7.30
CA LEU A 134 -12.31 14.34 6.35
C LEU A 134 -13.59 15.01 6.83
N ALA A 135 -13.95 14.86 8.11
CA ALA A 135 -15.15 15.43 8.69
C ALA A 135 -15.19 16.96 8.59
N ALA A 136 -14.03 17.63 8.66
CA ALA A 136 -13.93 19.08 8.47
C ALA A 136 -14.23 19.54 7.02
N ARG A 137 -14.12 18.64 6.03
CA ARG A 137 -14.17 18.97 4.59
C ARG A 137 -15.36 18.37 3.85
N VAL A 138 -16.05 17.42 4.47
CA VAL A 138 -17.25 16.79 3.92
C VAL A 138 -18.49 17.64 4.22
N ALA A 139 -19.46 17.61 3.29
CA ALA A 139 -20.68 18.40 3.42
C ALA A 139 -21.48 18.08 4.71
N PRO A 140 -22.11 19.09 5.35
CA PRO A 140 -22.93 18.88 6.54
C PRO A 140 -24.04 17.83 6.34
N GLY A 141 -24.24 16.99 7.37
CA GLY A 141 -25.26 15.94 7.35
C GLY A 141 -24.91 14.72 6.49
N VAL A 142 -23.65 14.58 6.08
CA VAL A 142 -23.10 13.31 5.58
C VAL A 142 -22.51 12.55 6.77
N GLU A 143 -22.93 11.30 6.97
CA GLU A 143 -22.35 10.41 7.97
C GLU A 143 -21.11 9.74 7.38
N LEU A 144 -19.94 9.94 7.99
CA LEU A 144 -18.70 9.29 7.57
C LEU A 144 -18.44 8.05 8.43
N ARG A 145 -18.09 6.94 7.79
CA ARG A 145 -17.61 5.72 8.44
C ARG A 145 -16.23 5.40 7.89
N LEU A 146 -15.24 5.40 8.76
CA LEU A 146 -13.87 5.12 8.38
C LEU A 146 -13.48 3.74 8.90
N ASN A 147 -13.09 2.84 8.00
CA ASN A 147 -12.70 1.47 8.31
C ASN A 147 -11.29 1.20 7.80
N ASN A 148 -10.59 0.31 8.51
CA ASN A 148 -9.34 -0.23 8.00
C ASN A 148 -9.63 -1.34 6.98
N ARG A 149 -8.71 -1.58 6.06
CA ARG A 149 -8.77 -2.74 5.15
C ARG A 149 -8.86 -4.06 5.91
N THR A 150 -9.63 -4.98 5.34
CA THR A 150 -9.63 -6.41 5.71
C THR A 150 -8.67 -7.14 4.78
N ARG A 151 -7.58 -7.70 5.31
CA ARG A 151 -6.67 -8.50 4.49
C ARG A 151 -7.30 -9.85 4.16
N VAL A 152 -7.37 -10.19 2.88
CA VAL A 152 -7.84 -11.49 2.41
C VAL A 152 -6.68 -12.23 1.76
N GLU A 153 -6.36 -13.37 2.35
CA GLU A 153 -5.27 -14.20 1.89
C GLU A 153 -5.70 -15.11 0.75
N VAL A 154 -4.86 -15.20 -0.27
CA VAL A 154 -5.05 -16.06 -1.44
C VAL A 154 -3.95 -17.11 -1.47
N ARG A 155 -4.30 -18.34 -1.85
CA ARG A 155 -3.37 -19.43 -2.10
C ARG A 155 -3.41 -19.82 -3.56
N ALA A 156 -2.24 -20.12 -4.12
CA ALA A 156 -2.11 -20.61 -5.48
C ALA A 156 -1.19 -21.82 -5.55
N ARG A 157 -1.45 -22.72 -6.51
CA ARG A 157 -0.60 -23.86 -6.85
C ARG A 157 -0.37 -23.87 -8.35
N LEU A 158 0.88 -23.77 -8.76
CA LEU A 158 1.27 -23.67 -10.18
C LEU A 158 2.28 -24.75 -10.53
N LEU A 159 2.10 -25.35 -11.70
CA LEU A 159 3.10 -26.18 -12.38
C LEU A 159 3.67 -25.40 -13.57
N LEU A 160 4.97 -25.15 -13.51
CA LEU A 160 5.73 -24.43 -14.53
C LEU A 160 6.40 -25.43 -15.46
N ARG A 161 6.16 -25.33 -16.77
CA ARG A 161 6.91 -26.10 -17.77
C ARG A 161 8.10 -25.30 -18.25
N VAL A 162 9.29 -25.68 -17.84
CA VAL A 162 10.54 -24.96 -18.12
C VAL A 162 11.14 -25.47 -19.42
N VAL A 163 11.56 -24.56 -20.29
CA VAL A 163 12.23 -24.90 -21.56
C VAL A 163 13.55 -25.62 -21.26
N LYS A 164 13.85 -26.68 -22.01
CA LYS A 164 15.11 -27.41 -21.90
C LYS A 164 16.33 -26.48 -22.01
N GLY A 165 17.25 -26.58 -21.06
CA GLY A 165 18.46 -25.76 -20.99
C GLY A 165 18.28 -24.39 -20.31
N ALA A 166 17.07 -24.01 -19.91
CA ALA A 166 16.86 -22.89 -18.99
C ALA A 166 17.11 -23.34 -17.55
N ASP A 167 17.60 -22.42 -16.71
CA ASP A 167 17.77 -22.67 -15.27
C ASP A 167 16.42 -22.56 -14.54
N PRO A 168 15.91 -23.65 -13.94
CA PRO A 168 14.63 -23.63 -13.22
C PRO A 168 14.62 -22.66 -12.03
N VAL A 169 15.77 -22.44 -11.38
CA VAL A 169 15.87 -21.55 -10.21
C VAL A 169 15.59 -20.11 -10.63
N VAL A 170 16.15 -19.68 -11.76
CA VAL A 170 15.92 -18.34 -12.32
C VAL A 170 14.45 -18.16 -12.72
N VAL A 171 13.83 -19.18 -13.33
CA VAL A 171 12.41 -19.14 -13.72
C VAL A 171 11.51 -19.07 -12.47
N LEU A 172 11.81 -19.84 -11.44
CA LEU A 172 11.08 -19.80 -10.17
C LEU A 172 11.20 -18.44 -9.48
N GLN A 173 12.40 -17.86 -9.43
CA GLN A 173 12.63 -16.55 -8.84
C GLN A 173 11.86 -15.45 -9.59
N GLU A 174 11.95 -15.43 -10.93
CA GLU A 174 11.21 -14.47 -11.75
C GLU A 174 9.69 -14.65 -11.59
N THR A 175 9.21 -15.89 -11.49
CA THR A 175 7.79 -16.19 -11.22
C THR A 175 7.34 -15.60 -9.88
N ARG A 176 8.13 -15.75 -8.82
CA ARG A 176 7.82 -15.21 -7.48
C ARG A 176 7.78 -13.69 -7.49
N LEU A 177 8.74 -13.03 -8.16
CA LEU A 177 8.76 -11.58 -8.32
C LEU A 177 7.52 -11.08 -9.08
N ARG A 178 7.19 -11.70 -10.22
CA ARG A 178 6.03 -11.26 -11.03
C ARG A 178 4.68 -11.50 -10.37
N LEU A 179 4.56 -12.53 -9.55
CA LEU A 179 3.36 -12.74 -8.73
C LEU A 179 3.28 -11.79 -7.54
N GLY A 180 4.38 -11.15 -7.13
CA GLY A 180 4.45 -10.31 -5.94
C GLY A 180 4.55 -11.13 -4.65
N VAL A 181 5.11 -12.34 -4.74
CA VAL A 181 5.47 -13.16 -3.56
C VAL A 181 6.77 -12.64 -2.95
N ASP A 182 7.75 -12.38 -3.82
CA ASP A 182 8.99 -11.70 -3.46
C ASP A 182 8.96 -10.27 -4.03
N ARG A 183 9.73 -9.37 -3.42
CA ARG A 183 9.79 -7.95 -3.80
C ARG A 183 11.22 -7.58 -4.20
N ASP A 184 11.32 -6.81 -5.27
CA ASP A 184 12.55 -6.16 -5.71
C ASP A 184 12.27 -4.65 -5.83
N PRO A 185 12.85 -3.80 -4.96
CA PRO A 185 12.62 -2.36 -4.97
C PRO A 185 12.97 -1.66 -6.28
N GLU A 186 13.83 -2.27 -7.12
CA GLU A 186 14.25 -1.71 -8.40
C GLU A 186 13.30 -2.07 -9.56
N ARG A 187 12.28 -2.90 -9.31
CA ARG A 187 11.35 -3.41 -10.32
C ARG A 187 9.92 -2.93 -10.11
N GLU A 188 9.11 -3.10 -11.14
CA GLU A 188 7.66 -2.93 -11.00
C GLU A 188 7.07 -3.95 -10.02
N PRO A 189 6.14 -3.53 -9.15
CA PRO A 189 5.49 -4.44 -8.22
C PRO A 189 4.73 -5.59 -8.90
N GLY A 190 4.89 -6.80 -8.36
CA GLY A 190 4.22 -8.00 -8.84
C GLY A 190 2.70 -7.99 -8.63
N LEU A 191 2.01 -8.97 -9.20
CA LEU A 191 0.55 -9.03 -9.32
C LEU A 191 -0.22 -8.71 -8.02
N LEU A 192 0.14 -9.37 -6.91
CA LEU A 192 -0.46 -9.12 -5.59
C LEU A 192 0.48 -8.40 -4.62
N ASP A 193 1.44 -7.61 -5.15
CA ASP A 193 2.23 -6.72 -4.29
C ASP A 193 1.30 -5.69 -3.62
N PRO A 194 1.41 -5.48 -2.30
CA PRO A 194 0.50 -4.61 -1.57
C PRO A 194 0.56 -3.14 -2.00
N ASP A 195 1.67 -2.70 -2.61
CA ASP A 195 1.81 -1.35 -3.17
C ASP A 195 1.31 -1.26 -4.63
N ARG A 196 0.72 -2.33 -5.18
CA ARG A 196 0.01 -2.35 -6.47
C ARG A 196 -1.47 -2.64 -6.32
N VAL A 197 -1.86 -3.61 -5.49
CA VAL A 197 -3.26 -4.04 -5.35
C VAL A 197 -4.17 -2.88 -4.92
N GLU A 198 -5.35 -2.81 -5.54
CA GLU A 198 -6.40 -1.86 -5.18
C GLU A 198 -7.43 -2.52 -4.24
N LEU A 199 -8.02 -1.71 -3.36
CA LEU A 199 -9.09 -2.17 -2.45
C LEU A 199 -10.34 -2.54 -3.24
N GLY A 200 -10.90 -3.73 -2.97
CA GLY A 200 -12.09 -4.21 -3.66
C GLY A 200 -11.86 -4.72 -5.08
N ALA A 201 -10.60 -4.88 -5.51
CA ALA A 201 -10.28 -5.44 -6.82
C ALA A 201 -10.28 -6.97 -6.78
N ASP A 202 -11.13 -7.58 -7.63
CA ASP A 202 -11.13 -9.02 -7.85
C ASP A 202 -9.79 -9.49 -8.46
N LEU A 203 -9.42 -10.74 -8.17
CA LEU A 203 -8.33 -11.42 -8.87
C LEU A 203 -8.91 -12.43 -9.86
N GLN A 204 -8.61 -12.27 -11.14
CA GLN A 204 -8.96 -13.24 -12.17
C GLN A 204 -7.82 -14.25 -12.35
N LEU A 205 -8.17 -15.47 -12.73
CA LEU A 205 -7.19 -16.48 -13.14
C LEU A 205 -6.35 -16.00 -14.33
N SER A 206 -6.93 -15.23 -15.25
CA SER A 206 -6.21 -14.60 -16.36
C SER A 206 -5.13 -13.63 -15.92
N ASP A 207 -5.28 -12.97 -14.78
CA ASP A 207 -4.27 -12.04 -14.27
C ASP A 207 -3.00 -12.78 -13.84
N VAL A 208 -3.15 -14.00 -13.31
CA VAL A 208 -2.03 -14.90 -12.99
C VAL A 208 -1.28 -15.30 -14.26
N TYR A 209 -2.01 -15.71 -15.30
CA TYR A 209 -1.38 -16.03 -16.59
C TYR A 209 -0.73 -14.80 -17.23
N GLY A 210 -1.39 -13.64 -17.18
CA GLY A 210 -0.87 -12.38 -17.70
C GLY A 210 0.40 -11.92 -16.98
N ALA A 211 0.47 -12.08 -15.66
CA ALA A 211 1.66 -11.77 -14.88
C ALA A 211 2.86 -12.63 -15.28
N LEU A 212 2.63 -13.92 -15.60
CA LEU A 212 3.68 -14.87 -15.95
C LEU A 212 4.01 -14.92 -17.44
N ALA A 213 3.24 -14.22 -18.28
CA ALA A 213 3.45 -14.18 -19.72
C ALA A 213 4.82 -13.59 -20.09
N GLY A 214 5.55 -14.28 -20.97
CA GLY A 214 6.84 -13.79 -21.46
C GLY A 214 8.01 -13.93 -20.48
N ILE A 215 7.89 -14.74 -19.41
CA ILE A 215 9.06 -15.15 -18.63
C ILE A 215 10.00 -15.97 -19.52
N LYS A 216 11.26 -15.53 -19.63
CA LYS A 216 12.28 -16.25 -20.41
C LYS A 216 12.53 -17.62 -19.79
N GLY A 217 12.48 -18.67 -20.61
CA GLY A 217 12.67 -20.05 -20.15
C GLY A 217 11.41 -20.73 -19.63
N LEU A 218 10.26 -20.03 -19.57
CA LEU A 218 8.96 -20.62 -19.22
C LEU A 218 8.16 -20.90 -20.49
N ARG A 219 7.86 -22.17 -20.77
CA ARG A 219 7.08 -22.58 -21.95
C ARG A 219 5.58 -22.42 -21.71
N SER A 220 5.11 -22.87 -20.55
CA SER A 220 3.70 -22.78 -20.18
C SER A 220 3.53 -22.89 -18.67
N VAL A 221 2.39 -22.40 -18.18
CA VAL A 221 1.96 -22.53 -16.79
C VAL A 221 0.67 -23.31 -16.73
N VAL A 222 0.55 -24.20 -15.77
CA VAL A 222 -0.71 -24.84 -15.40
C VAL A 222 -1.05 -24.43 -13.97
N VAL A 223 -2.08 -23.61 -13.79
CA VAL A 223 -2.58 -23.27 -12.46
C VAL A 223 -3.47 -24.41 -11.99
N GLN A 224 -3.02 -25.14 -10.97
CA GLN A 224 -3.72 -26.29 -10.38
C GLN A 224 -4.67 -25.87 -9.25
N GLY A 225 -4.45 -24.69 -8.66
CA GLY A 225 -5.33 -24.15 -7.63
C GLY A 225 -5.17 -22.64 -7.48
N LEU A 226 -6.28 -21.97 -7.23
CA LEU A 226 -6.38 -20.54 -6.93
C LEU A 226 -7.62 -20.36 -6.05
N HIS A 227 -7.45 -20.08 -4.77
CA HIS A 227 -8.54 -20.03 -3.79
C HIS A 227 -8.21 -19.11 -2.61
N ARG A 228 -9.23 -18.65 -1.88
CA ARG A 228 -9.04 -17.91 -0.63
C ARG A 228 -8.47 -18.84 0.44
N ALA A 229 -7.57 -18.36 1.28
CA ALA A 229 -7.09 -19.13 2.43
C ALA A 229 -8.27 -19.48 3.37
N GLY A 230 -8.24 -20.69 3.94
CA GLY A 230 -9.31 -21.19 4.80
C GLY A 230 -10.49 -21.84 4.05
N THR A 231 -10.55 -21.76 2.72
CA THR A 231 -11.49 -22.56 1.92
C THR A 231 -10.85 -23.87 1.48
N ARG A 232 -11.67 -24.82 1.03
CA ARG A 232 -11.14 -26.05 0.39
C ARG A 232 -10.32 -25.68 -0.85
N PRO A 233 -9.18 -26.34 -1.09
CA PRO A 233 -8.40 -26.13 -2.30
C PRO A 233 -9.24 -26.36 -3.56
N SER A 234 -9.26 -25.36 -4.43
CA SER A 234 -9.95 -25.41 -5.71
C SER A 234 -9.22 -24.51 -6.72
N LEU A 235 -9.57 -24.66 -7.99
CA LEU A 235 -9.20 -23.73 -9.04
C LEU A 235 -10.41 -22.82 -9.30
N ALA A 236 -10.37 -21.61 -8.74
CA ALA A 236 -11.36 -20.60 -9.03
C ALA A 236 -10.93 -19.76 -10.25
N GLU A 237 -11.88 -19.50 -11.15
CA GLU A 237 -11.69 -18.54 -12.24
C GLU A 237 -11.54 -17.10 -11.72
N ARG A 238 -12.18 -16.82 -10.59
CA ARG A 238 -12.22 -15.50 -9.97
C ARG A 238 -12.25 -15.61 -8.44
N ILE A 239 -11.38 -14.85 -7.79
CA ILE A 239 -11.50 -14.52 -6.38
C ILE A 239 -12.23 -13.18 -6.29
N ALA A 240 -13.54 -13.23 -6.05
CA ALA A 240 -14.34 -12.04 -5.80
C ALA A 240 -13.84 -11.35 -4.52
N VAL A 241 -13.95 -10.02 -4.42
CA VAL A 241 -13.45 -9.21 -3.29
C VAL A 241 -14.49 -8.18 -2.89
N ALA A 242 -14.73 -8.02 -1.59
CA ALA A 242 -15.63 -6.98 -1.09
C ALA A 242 -14.94 -5.61 -1.12
N PRO A 243 -15.67 -4.48 -1.17
CA PRO A 243 -15.08 -3.14 -1.34
C PRO A 243 -14.00 -2.74 -0.31
N GLY A 244 -14.03 -3.33 0.89
CA GLY A 244 -13.04 -3.09 1.95
C GLY A 244 -11.97 -4.17 2.11
N GLU A 245 -11.96 -5.18 1.25
CA GLU A 245 -10.98 -6.25 1.27
C GLU A 245 -9.77 -5.88 0.40
N LEU A 246 -8.58 -6.24 0.88
CA LEU A 246 -7.31 -6.12 0.15
C LEU A 246 -6.72 -7.51 0.00
N LEU A 247 -6.53 -7.95 -1.25
CA LEU A 247 -5.92 -9.25 -1.52
C LEU A 247 -4.42 -9.24 -1.24
N GLY A 248 -3.91 -10.36 -0.77
CA GLY A 248 -2.49 -10.65 -0.73
C GLY A 248 -2.24 -12.15 -0.70
N TRP A 249 -1.05 -12.59 -1.07
CA TRP A 249 -0.68 -13.99 -0.90
C TRP A 249 -0.69 -14.38 0.58
N ALA A 250 -1.16 -15.58 0.87
CA ALA A 250 -1.06 -16.15 2.21
C ALA A 250 0.42 -16.23 2.62
N PRO A 251 0.77 -15.92 3.88
CA PRO A 251 2.14 -16.07 4.35
C PRO A 251 2.57 -17.55 4.31
N PRO A 252 3.88 -17.81 4.28
CA PRO A 252 4.40 -19.17 4.44
C PRO A 252 3.91 -19.78 5.75
N SER A 253 3.27 -20.95 5.66
CA SER A 253 2.77 -21.71 6.81
C SER A 253 3.08 -23.19 6.62
N GLY A 254 3.93 -23.76 7.48
CA GLY A 254 4.38 -25.15 7.34
C GLY A 254 5.15 -25.37 6.03
N GLU A 255 4.70 -26.29 5.19
CA GLU A 255 5.31 -26.62 3.89
C GLU A 255 4.84 -25.74 2.71
N SER A 256 4.00 -24.72 2.94
CA SER A 256 3.38 -23.92 1.87
C SER A 256 3.67 -22.43 2.00
N ASP A 257 4.38 -21.86 1.03
CA ASP A 257 4.68 -20.43 0.84
C ASP A 257 3.47 -19.55 0.45
N GLY A 258 2.25 -20.05 0.62
CA GLY A 258 1.03 -19.44 0.08
C GLY A 258 0.88 -19.61 -1.44
N VAL A 259 1.97 -19.44 -2.19
CA VAL A 259 2.10 -19.79 -3.61
C VAL A 259 3.04 -20.98 -3.75
N ALA A 260 2.48 -22.16 -4.01
CA ALA A 260 3.26 -23.37 -4.23
C ALA A 260 3.64 -23.49 -5.71
N LEU A 261 4.94 -23.42 -6.01
CA LEU A 261 5.50 -23.54 -7.35
C LEU A 261 6.15 -24.90 -7.53
N PHE A 262 5.74 -25.61 -8.58
CA PHE A 262 6.36 -26.84 -9.04
C PHE A 262 6.87 -26.61 -10.46
N TYR A 263 7.90 -27.35 -10.86
CA TYR A 263 8.38 -27.29 -12.24
C TYR A 263 8.63 -28.67 -12.82
N GLU A 264 8.48 -28.77 -14.13
CA GLU A 264 8.90 -29.91 -14.93
C GLU A 264 9.60 -29.40 -16.20
N GLU A 265 10.53 -30.19 -16.73
CA GLU A 265 11.12 -29.89 -18.03
C GLU A 265 10.07 -30.09 -19.12
N ALA A 266 9.93 -29.12 -20.02
CA ALA A 266 9.00 -29.19 -21.12
C ALA A 266 9.43 -30.29 -22.09
N GLN A 267 8.60 -31.32 -22.24
CA GLN A 267 8.81 -32.34 -23.26
C GLN A 267 8.47 -31.77 -24.64
N ASP A 268 9.32 -32.02 -25.62
CA ASP A 268 9.02 -31.70 -27.02
C ASP A 268 7.80 -32.54 -27.45
N LEU A 269 6.73 -31.85 -27.86
CA LEU A 269 5.60 -32.44 -28.60
C LEU A 269 5.90 -32.31 -30.08
#